data_AF-A0A497LK58-F1
#
_entry.id   AF-A0A497LK58-F1
#
_cell.length_a   1.000
_cell.length_b   1.000
_cell.length_c   1.000
_cell.angle_alpha   90.00
_cell.angle_beta   90.00
_cell.angle_gamma   90.00
#
_symmetry.space_group_name_H-M   'P 1'
#
loop_
_entity.id
_entity.type
_entity.pdbx_description
1 polymer ?
#
loop_
_entity_poly.entity_id
_entity_poly.type
_entity_poly.pdbx_seq_one_letter_code
_entity_poly.pdbx_strand_id
1 'polypeptide(L)' 'MAKEKGFEFLEHTADAYVAAYGKNLAEAFENAALAMFNVMTETEKVASKVEDYVEVEAEDEYALFYSWLEAL' A
#
# COMPACT_ATOMS: atom_id res chain seq x y z
N MET A 1 18.05 4.78 -15.85
CA MET A 1 17.03 5.62 -15.21
C MET A 1 16.79 5.05 -13.82
N ALA A 2 16.89 5.86 -12.78
CA ALA A 2 16.63 5.37 -11.42
C ALA A 2 15.16 4.92 -11.36
N LYS A 3 14.93 3.67 -10.94
CA LYS A 3 13.57 3.19 -10.66
C LYS A 3 13.07 4.06 -9.49
N GLU A 4 12.09 4.93 -9.72
CA GLU A 4 11.46 5.65 -8.61
C GLU A 4 10.95 4.60 -7.63
N LYS A 5 11.38 4.70 -6.36
CA LYS A 5 10.96 3.76 -5.32
C LYS A 5 9.46 3.99 -5.08
N GLY A 6 8.63 2.96 -5.26
CA GLY A 6 7.19 3.06 -5.01
C GLY A 6 6.88 3.30 -3.54
N PHE A 7 7.70 2.77 -2.62
CA PHE A 7 7.63 3.06 -1.19
C PHE A 7 8.98 2.86 -0.51
N GLU A 8 9.10 3.33 0.73
CA GLU A 8 10.21 3.05 1.63
C GLU A 8 9.73 2.87 3.08
N PHE A 9 10.42 2.00 3.81
CA PHE A 9 10.24 1.86 5.26
C PHE A 9 11.14 2.87 5.97
N LEU A 10 10.53 3.66 6.84
CA LEU A 10 11.19 4.64 7.69
C LEU A 10 11.55 4.01 9.04
N GLU A 11 12.52 4.59 9.72
CA GLU A 11 12.98 4.08 11.01
C GLU A 11 11.86 4.14 12.06
N HIS A 12 11.53 2.99 12.62
CA HIS A 12 10.58 2.85 13.72
C HIS A 12 10.88 1.59 14.52
N THR A 13 10.56 1.59 15.82
CA THR A 13 11.06 0.58 16.77
C THR A 13 10.18 -0.65 16.92
N ALA A 14 8.89 -0.54 16.59
CA ALA A 14 7.91 -1.61 16.78
C ALA A 14 6.97 -1.77 15.57
N ASP A 15 6.35 -0.66 15.14
CA ASP A 15 5.50 -0.65 13.95
C ASP A 15 6.29 -0.44 12.66
N ALA A 16 5.66 -0.69 11.52
CA ALA A 16 6.19 -0.32 10.22
C ALA A 16 5.74 1.10 9.85
N TYR A 17 6.69 2.02 9.76
CA TYR A 17 6.42 3.36 9.23
C TYR A 17 6.74 3.39 7.74
N VAL A 18 5.76 3.73 6.90
CA VAL A 18 5.87 3.66 5.44
C VAL A 18 5.67 5.04 4.83
N ALA A 19 6.56 5.41 3.91
CA ALA A 19 6.31 6.47 2.94
C ALA A 19 6.10 5.84 1.56
N ALA A 20 4.90 6.00 0.99
CA ALA A 20 4.53 5.52 -0.34
C ALA A 20 4.38 6.69 -1.31
N TYR A 21 4.75 6.46 -2.56
CA TYR A 21 4.85 7.45 -3.62
C TYR A 21 4.13 6.96 -4.87
N GLY A 22 3.64 7.88 -5.69
CA GLY A 22 3.00 7.56 -6.97
C GLY A 22 2.89 8.82 -7.82
N LYS A 23 2.64 8.66 -9.12
CA LYS A 23 2.43 9.78 -10.05
C LYS A 23 1.07 10.45 -9.83
N ASN A 24 0.16 9.75 -9.16
CA ASN A 24 -1.16 10.21 -8.75
C ASN A 24 -1.55 9.53 -7.42
N LEU A 25 -2.67 9.95 -6.85
CA LEU A 25 -3.16 9.44 -5.56
C LEU A 25 -3.42 7.93 -5.58
N ALA A 26 -4.00 7.40 -6.66
CA ALA A 26 -4.29 5.98 -6.80
C ALA A 26 -3.02 5.13 -6.79
N GLU A 27 -1.99 5.52 -7.54
CA GLU A 27 -0.69 4.83 -7.55
C GLU A 27 0.00 4.89 -6.17
N ALA A 28 -0.16 6.00 -5.44
CA ALA A 28 0.36 6.09 -4.07
C ALA A 28 -0.39 5.14 -3.11
N PHE A 29 -1.71 4.99 -3.26
CA PHE A 29 -2.51 4.04 -2.50
C PHE A 29 -2.08 2.59 -2.80
N GLU A 30 -1.95 2.22 -4.07
CA GLU A 30 -1.48 0.90 -4.50
C GLU A 30 -0.11 0.57 -3.90
N ASN A 31 0.83 1.52 -3.95
CA ASN A 31 2.16 1.32 -3.38
C ASN A 31 2.16 1.21 -1.85
N ALA A 32 1.24 1.90 -1.17
CA ALA A 32 1.08 1.74 0.28
C ALA A 32 0.49 0.38 0.65
N ALA A 33 -0.50 -0.12 -0.09
CA ALA A 33 -1.03 -1.47 0.09
C ALA A 33 0.07 -2.53 -0.13
N LEU A 34 0.88 -2.35 -1.19
CA LEU A 34 2.02 -3.21 -1.45
C LEU A 34 3.03 -3.18 -0.28
N ALA A 35 3.30 -2.01 0.29
CA ALA A 35 4.15 -1.88 1.46
C ALA A 35 3.57 -2.59 2.70
N MET A 36 2.27 -2.44 2.96
CA MET A 36 1.55 -3.10 4.06
C MET A 36 1.68 -4.62 3.96
N PHE A 37 1.42 -5.21 2.79
CA PHE A 37 1.60 -6.65 2.61
C PHE A 37 3.06 -7.09 2.73
N ASN A 38 4.02 -6.24 2.32
CA ASN A 38 5.46 -6.53 2.49
C ASN A 38 5.92 -6.53 3.96
N VAL A 39 5.18 -5.90 4.87
CA VAL A 39 5.41 -6.07 6.32
C VAL A 39 5.10 -7.51 6.75
N MET A 40 4.12 -8.15 6.12
CA MET A 40 3.67 -9.50 6.46
C MET A 40 4.49 -10.59 5.77
N THR A 41 4.79 -10.44 4.48
CA THR A 41 5.53 -11.42 3.68
C THR A 41 6.12 -10.80 2.41
N GLU A 42 7.14 -11.44 1.84
CA GLU A 42 7.72 -11.04 0.55
C GLU A 42 6.69 -11.23 -0.58
N THR A 43 6.01 -10.15 -0.99
CA THR A 43 4.89 -10.20 -1.96
C THR A 43 5.34 -10.69 -3.33
N GLU A 44 6.61 -10.48 -3.69
CA GLU A 44 7.21 -10.96 -4.95
C GLU A 44 7.24 -12.50 -5.08
N LYS A 45 7.12 -13.23 -3.97
CA LYS A 45 7.07 -14.70 -3.94
C LYS A 45 5.65 -15.25 -3.98
N VAL A 46 4.63 -14.38 -3.88
CA VAL A 46 3.22 -14.78 -3.86
C VAL A 46 2.70 -14.90 -5.30
N ALA A 47 2.09 -16.04 -5.62
CA ALA A 47 1.51 -16.26 -6.95
C ALA A 47 0.09 -15.68 -7.04
N SER A 48 -0.15 -14.82 -8.03
CA SER A 48 -1.47 -14.25 -8.35
C SER A 48 -2.39 -15.31 -8.96
N LYS A 49 -3.08 -16.08 -8.11
CA LYS A 49 -4.01 -17.15 -8.51
C LYS A 49 -5.48 -16.75 -8.49
N VAL A 50 -5.79 -15.67 -7.78
CA VAL A 50 -7.14 -15.15 -7.56
C VAL A 50 -7.11 -13.64 -7.75
N GLU A 51 -8.26 -13.10 -8.12
CA GLU A 51 -8.53 -11.67 -8.23
C GLU A 51 -9.80 -11.39 -7.43
N ASP A 52 -9.80 -10.30 -6.68
CA ASP A 52 -10.93 -9.84 -5.90
C ASP A 52 -11.11 -8.34 -6.10
N TYR A 53 -12.33 -7.83 -5.86
CA TYR A 53 -12.69 -6.43 -6.04
C TYR A 53 -13.12 -5.82 -4.71
N VAL A 54 -12.47 -4.72 -4.35
CA VAL A 54 -12.78 -3.95 -3.14
C VAL A 54 -13.24 -2.55 -3.55
N GLU A 55 -14.37 -2.12 -3.00
CA GLU A 55 -14.94 -0.80 -3.18
C GLU A 55 -15.30 -0.21 -1.81
N VAL A 56 -14.90 1.03 -1.56
CA VAL A 56 -15.16 1.76 -0.32
C VAL A 56 -15.52 3.21 -0.63
N GLU A 57 -16.37 3.79 0.19
CA GLU A 57 -16.68 5.22 0.19
C GLU A 57 -16.33 5.81 1.56
N ALA A 58 -15.81 7.03 1.57
CA ALA A 58 -15.45 7.73 2.80
C ALA A 58 -15.60 9.24 2.64
N GLU A 59 -15.60 9.96 3.77
CA GLU A 59 -15.85 11.40 3.83
C GLU A 59 -14.69 12.26 3.31
N ASP A 60 -13.46 11.73 3.33
CA ASP A 60 -12.27 12.38 2.80
C ASP A 60 -11.22 11.36 2.35
N GLU A 61 -10.10 11.86 1.79
CA GLU A 61 -9.01 11.05 1.25
C GLU A 61 -8.26 10.22 2.33
N TYR A 62 -8.18 10.72 3.56
CA TYR A 62 -7.50 10.03 4.66
C TYR A 62 -8.36 8.86 5.17
N ALA A 63 -9.65 9.10 5.37
CA ALA A 63 -10.61 8.09 5.73
C ALA A 63 -10.78 7.05 4.61
N LEU A 64 -10.73 7.48 3.35
CA LEU A 64 -10.76 6.59 2.19
C LEU A 64 -9.53 5.67 2.19
N PHE A 65 -8.35 6.24 2.40
CA PHE A 65 -7.11 5.48 2.45
C PHE A 65 -7.11 4.44 3.56
N TYR A 66 -7.50 4.84 4.77
CA TYR A 66 -7.59 3.94 5.92
C TYR A 66 -8.58 2.81 5.65
N SER A 67 -9.81 3.14 5.25
CA SER A 67 -10.88 2.15 5.04
C SER A 67 -10.55 1.20 3.89
N TRP A 68 -9.89 1.71 2.85
CA TRP A 68 -9.47 0.90 1.72
C TRP A 68 -8.39 -0.11 2.13
N LEU A 69 -7.36 0.32 2.88
CA LEU A 69 -6.33 -0.60 3.37
C LEU A 69 -6.89 -1.63 4.36
N GLU A 70 -7.87 -1.27 5.19
CA GLU A 70 -8.53 -2.19 6.13
C GLU A 70 -9.36 -3.25 5.41
N ALA A 71 -9.87 -2.96 4.21
CA ALA A 71 -10.69 -3.87 3.41
C ALA A 71 -9.90 -4.85 2.52
N LEU A 72 -8.57 -4.74 2.46
CA LEU A 72 -7.66 -5.62 1.70
C LEU A 72 -7.23 -6.87 2.50
#